data_AF-A0A948V201-F1
#
_entry.id   AF-A0A948V201-F1
#
_cell.length_a   1.000
_cell.length_b   1.000
_cell.length_c   1.000
_cell.angle_alpha   90.00
_cell.angle_beta   90.00
_cell.angle_gamma   90.00
#
_symmetry.space_group_name_H-M   'P 1'
#
loop_
_entity.id
_entity.type
_entity.pdbx_description
1 polymer ?
#
loop_
_entity_poly.entity_id
_entity_poly.type
_entity_poly.pdbx_seq_one_letter_code
_entity_poly.pdbx_strand_id
1 'polypeptide(L)' 'MYKAVYDTNIYISGTFWSKGNPRKILLLAEAKMIDLYISIPILQEIDGVCLRISNSQKKRQMRLSNIS' A
#
# COMPACT_ATOMS: atom_id res chain seq x y z
N MET A 1 10.45 -2.85 23.25
CA MET A 1 9.55 -2.59 22.10
C MET A 1 10.37 -2.80 20.84
N TYR A 2 9.91 -3.63 19.90
CA TYR A 2 10.65 -3.93 18.66
C TYR A 2 10.34 -2.88 17.59
N LYS A 3 11.38 -2.42 16.88
CA LYS A 3 11.25 -1.47 15.78
C LYS A 3 11.47 -2.20 14.46
N ALA A 4 10.59 -1.99 13.49
CA ALA A 4 10.70 -2.58 12.16
C ALA A 4 10.69 -1.49 11.08
N VAL A 5 11.64 -1.56 10.16
CA VAL A 5 11.68 -0.72 8.96
C VAL A 5 11.18 -1.55 7.79
N TYR A 6 10.16 -1.07 7.10
CA TYR A 6 9.57 -1.80 5.99
C TYR A 6 10.16 -1.33 4.67
N ASP A 7 10.51 -2.31 3.84
CA ASP A 7 10.71 -2.13 2.41
C ASP A 7 9.35 -1.92 1.72
N THR A 8 9.35 -1.16 0.61
CA THR A 8 8.20 -0.90 -0.27
C THR A 8 7.44 -2.20 -0.55
N ASN A 9 8.17 -3.27 -0.85
CA ASN A 9 7.58 -4.57 -1.17
C ASN A 9 6.78 -5.13 0.00
N ILE A 10 7.27 -5.07 1.24
CA ILE A 10 6.55 -5.59 2.41
C ILE A 10 5.29 -4.75 2.64
N TYR A 11 5.39 -3.43 2.54
CA TYR A 11 4.25 -2.54 2.77
C TYR A 11 3.16 -2.70 1.71
N ILE A 12 3.52 -2.68 0.42
CA ILE A 12 2.59 -2.94 -0.69
C ILE A 12 1.98 -4.33 -0.55
N SER A 13 2.80 -5.36 -0.33
CA SER A 13 2.33 -6.74 -0.18
C SER A 13 1.32 -6.87 0.96
N GLY A 14 1.61 -6.28 2.12
CA GLY A 14 0.70 -6.36 3.27
C GLY A 14 -0.58 -5.53 3.09
N THR A 15 -0.52 -4.46 2.29
CA THR A 15 -1.66 -3.56 2.04
C THR A 15 -2.60 -4.12 0.98
N PHE A 16 -2.07 -4.63 -0.12
CA PHE A 16 -2.85 -5.06 -1.29
C PHE A 16 -3.10 -6.57 -1.35
N TRP A 17 -2.35 -7.39 -0.61
CA TRP A 17 -2.63 -8.82 -0.47
C TRP A 17 -3.19 -9.15 0.91
N SER A 18 -4.26 -9.94 0.91
CA SER A 18 -5.05 -10.25 2.11
C SER A 18 -4.46 -11.37 2.97
N LYS A 19 -3.36 -12.01 2.55
CA LYS A 19 -2.73 -13.15 3.26
C LYS A 19 -1.20 -13.08 3.20
N GLY A 20 -0.54 -13.76 4.13
CA GLY A 20 0.92 -13.94 4.16
C GLY A 20 1.63 -13.16 5.28
N ASN A 21 2.94 -13.34 5.37
CA ASN A 21 3.77 -12.69 6.40
C ASN A 21 3.70 -11.16 6.35
N PRO A 22 3.77 -10.48 5.18
CA PRO A 22 3.66 -9.01 5.14
C PRO A 22 2.39 -8.47 5.80
N ARG A 23 1.25 -9.13 5.57
CA ARG A 23 -0.03 -8.77 6.21
C ARG A 23 0.03 -8.96 7.73
N LYS A 24 0.61 -10.05 8.22
CA LYS A 24 0.76 -10.32 9.66
C LYS A 24 1.57 -9.23 10.36
N ILE A 25 2.66 -8.76 9.73
CA ILE A 25 3.51 -7.74 10.36
C ILE A 25 2.76 -6.40 10.42
N LEU A 26 1.94 -6.05 9.41
CA LEU A 26 1.07 -4.86 9.48
C LEU A 26 0.04 -4.97 10.61
N LEU A 27 -0.57 -6.14 10.80
CA LEU A 27 -1.50 -6.37 11.91
C LEU A 27 -0.82 -6.25 13.28
N LEU A 28 0.45 -6.68 13.40
CA LEU A 28 1.22 -6.49 14.62
C LEU A 28 1.52 -5.00 14.90
N ALA A 29 1.78 -4.21 13.86
CA ALA A 29 1.95 -2.77 13.98
C ALA A 29 0.64 -2.07 14.37
N GLU A 30 -0.48 -2.46 13.76
CA GLU A 30 -1.82 -1.98 14.11
C GLU A 30 -2.18 -2.30 15.57
N ALA A 31 -1.85 -3.50 16.04
CA ALA A 31 -2.00 -3.93 17.43
C ALA A 31 -0.97 -3.29 18.38
N LYS A 32 -0.14 -2.36 17.91
CA LYS A 32 0.92 -1.67 18.68
C LYS A 32 1.94 -2.61 19.34
N MET A 33 2.11 -3.82 18.80
CA MET A 33 3.12 -4.77 19.29
C MET A 33 4.53 -4.43 18.77
N ILE A 34 4.59 -3.69 17.66
CA ILE A 34 5.82 -3.19 17.04
C ILE A 34 5.62 -1.75 16.57
N ASP A 35 6.69 -0.98 16.52
CA ASP A 35 6.69 0.32 15.84
C ASP A 35 7.07 0.12 14.37
N LEU A 36 6.22 0.66 13.50
CA LEU A 36 6.42 0.62 12.06
C LEU A 36 7.01 1.94 11.58
N TYR A 37 8.17 1.86 10.95
CA TYR A 37 8.81 2.99 10.29
C TYR A 37 8.94 2.72 8.79
N ILE A 38 8.75 3.77 8.00
CA ILE A 38 8.91 3.76 6.56
C ILE A 38 9.77 4.97 6.16
N SER A 39 10.62 4.81 5.16
CA SER A 39 11.43 5.93 4.67
C SER A 39 10.57 6.84 3.78
N ILE A 40 10.88 8.15 3.80
CA ILE A 40 10.19 9.14 2.96
C ILE A 40 10.24 8.78 1.46
N PRO A 41 11.39 8.32 0.89
CA PRO A 41 11.44 7.92 -0.51
C PRO A 41 10.45 6.81 -0.86
N ILE A 42 10.29 5.81 0.02
CA ILE A 42 9.34 4.72 -0.17
C ILE A 42 7.90 5.25 -0.13
N LEU A 43 7.60 6.16 0.79
CA LEU A 43 6.27 6.78 0.89
C LEU A 43 5.91 7.54 -0.40
N GLN A 44 6.87 8.27 -0.98
CA GLN A 44 6.69 8.98 -2.25
C GLN A 44 6.46 8.02 -3.43
N GLU A 45 7.16 6.89 -3.46
CA GLU A 45 6.96 5.86 -4.48
C GLU A 45 5.54 5.27 -4.40
N ILE A 46 5.08 4.96 -3.18
CA ILE A 46 3.72 4.45 -2.93
C ILE A 46 2.66 5.45 -3.39
N ASP A 47 2.82 6.74 -3.06
CA ASP A 47 1.89 7.78 -3.50
C ASP A 47 1.81 7.83 -5.04
N GLY A 48 2.95 7.73 -5.72
CA GLY A 48 3.02 7.61 -7.17
C GLY A 48 2.27 6.40 -7.73
N VAL A 49 2.37 5.23 -7.08
CA VAL A 49 1.61 4.02 -7.47
C VAL A 49 0.10 4.23 -7.28
N CYS A 50 -0.32 4.75 -6.13
CA CYS A 50 -1.73 5.01 -5.81
C CYS A 50 -2.37 6.00 -6.80
N LEU A 51 -1.68 7.09 -7.12
CA LEU A 51 -2.12 8.08 -8.11
C LEU A 51 -2.29 7.45 -9.51
N ARG A 52 -1.37 6.59 -9.93
CA ARG A 52 -1.49 5.87 -11.22
C ARG A 52 -2.71 4.96 -11.25
N ILE A 53 -2.95 4.19 -10.18
CA ILE A 53 -4.12 3.30 -10.07
C ILE A 53 -5.42 4.12 -10.13
N SER A 54 -5.54 5.17 -9.33
CA SER A 54 -6.72 6.05 -9.32
C SER A 54 -7.00 6.66 -10.69
N ASN A 55 -5.96 7.18 -11.36
CA ASN A 55 -6.08 7.75 -12.70
C ASN A 55 -6.49 6.72 -13.76
N SER A 56 -6.00 5.48 -13.65
CA SER A 56 -6.38 4.39 -14.55
C SER A 56 -7.85 3.99 -14.39
N GLN A 57 -8.36 3.95 -13.16
CA GLN A 57 -9.76 3.67 -12.88
C GLN A 57 -10.67 4.78 -13.42
N LYS A 58 -10.29 6.04 -13.20
CA LYS A 58 -11.03 7.20 -13.73
C LYS A 58 -11.12 7.19 -15.26
N LYS A 59 -10.01 6.89 -15.96
CA LYS A 59 -9.99 6.74 -17.42
C LYS A 59 -10.89 5.60 -17.89
N ARG A 60 -10.90 4.47 -17.20
CA ARG A 60 -11.78 3.34 -17.51
C ARG A 60 -13.26 3.73 -17.36
N GLN A 61 -13.62 4.45 -16.30
CA GLN A 61 -15.00 4.86 -16.05
C GLN A 61 -15.51 5.84 -17.13
N MET A 62 -14.69 6.81 -17.53
CA MET A 62 -15.03 7.72 -18.65
C MET A 62 -15.20 7.00 -19.99
N ARG A 63 -14.42 5.94 -20.26
CA ARG A 63 -14.62 5.15 -21.48
C ARG A 63 -15.94 4.39 -21.48
N LEU A 64 -16.32 3.82 -20.34
CA LEU A 64 -17.58 3.08 -20.21
C LEU A 64 -18.81 4.00 -20.32
N SER A 65 -18.73 5.22 -19.77
CA SER A 65 -19.82 6.21 -19.88
C SER A 65 -20.01 6.76 -21.30
N ASN A 66 -18.99 6.69 -22.16
CA ASN A 66 -19.06 7.19 -23.55
C ASN A 66 -19.53 6.13 -24.56
N ILE A 67 -19.75 4.89 -24.11
CA ILE A 67 -20.24 3.76 -24.93
C ILE A 67 -21.70 3.42 -24.54
N SER A 68 -22.24 4.06 -23.49
CA SER A 68 -23.62 3.94 -23.03
C SER A 68 -24.47 5.07 -23.61
#